data_AF-A0A1A8PSG2-F1
#
_entry.id   AF-A0A1A8PSG2-F1
#
_cell.length_a   1.000
_cell.length_b   1.000
_cell.length_c   1.000
_cell.angle_alpha   90.00
_cell.angle_beta   90.00
_cell.angle_gamma   90.00
#
_symmetry.space_group_name_H-M   'P 1'
#
loop_
_entity.id
_entity.type
_entity.pdbx_description
1 polymer ?
#
loop_
_entity_poly.entity_id
_entity_poly.type
_entity_poly.pdbx_seq_one_letter_code
_entity_poly.pdbx_strand_id
1 'polypeptide(L)'
;YSYAIVGINLTEMAYSLLRSGALKPHFYNTVQGRPELKHFHQLYCYLVYEFDKFWVSEKPESIMQFNQYREQFHEVVKTLLRSPDVSLKLDSNSN
;
A
#
# COMPACT_ATOMS: atom_id res chain seq x y z
N TYR A 1 8.95 13.87 3.33
CA TYR A 1 8.94 13.88 1.85
C TYR A 1 7.77 14.75 1.35
N SER A 2 7.60 14.93 0.04
CA SER A 2 6.47 15.68 -0.53
C SER A 2 5.23 14.78 -0.71
N TYR A 3 4.08 15.20 -0.18
CA TYR A 3 2.81 14.48 -0.31
C TYR A 3 2.40 14.25 -1.76
N ALA A 4 2.67 15.21 -2.67
CA ALA A 4 2.33 15.06 -4.08
C ALA A 4 3.17 13.96 -4.76
N ILE A 5 4.47 13.90 -4.46
CA ILE A 5 5.37 12.86 -5.00
C ILE A 5 4.91 11.49 -4.52
N VAL A 6 4.59 11.35 -3.24
CA VAL A 6 4.12 10.08 -2.67
C VAL A 6 2.76 9.69 -3.22
N GLY A 7 1.81 10.62 -3.29
CA GLY A 7 0.48 10.33 -3.81
C GLY A 7 0.51 9.77 -5.23
N ILE A 8 1.30 10.37 -6.13
CA ILE A 8 1.46 9.89 -7.51
C ILE A 8 2.08 8.49 -7.54
N ASN A 9 3.17 8.28 -6.80
CA ASN A 9 3.89 6.99 -6.79
C ASN A 9 3.05 5.86 -6.17
N LEU A 10 2.37 6.10 -5.06
CA LEU A 10 1.53 5.08 -4.41
C LEU A 10 0.25 4.82 -5.20
N THR A 11 -0.29 5.81 -5.90
CA THR A 11 -1.43 5.59 -6.81
C THR A 11 -1.03 4.68 -7.97
N GLU A 12 0.13 4.94 -8.59
CA GLU A 12 0.67 4.06 -9.65
C GLU A 12 0.90 2.65 -9.12
N MET A 13 1.57 2.50 -7.97
CA MET A 13 1.83 1.20 -7.37
C MET A 13 0.54 0.42 -7.08
N ALA A 14 -0.43 1.06 -6.41
CA ALA A 14 -1.72 0.43 -6.11
C ALA A 14 -2.45 -0.01 -7.38
N TYR A 15 -2.44 0.84 -8.42
CA TYR A 15 -3.05 0.53 -9.70
C TYR A 15 -2.34 -0.63 -10.41
N SER A 16 -1.01 -0.67 -10.40
CA SER A 16 -0.21 -1.76 -10.98
C SER A 16 -0.44 -3.09 -10.27
N LEU A 17 -0.59 -3.09 -8.94
CA LEU A 17 -0.98 -4.28 -8.16
C LEU A 17 -2.41 -4.75 -8.49
N LEU A 18 -3.34 -3.82 -8.74
CA LEU A 18 -4.69 -4.15 -9.20
C LEU A 18 -4.67 -4.79 -10.59
N ARG A 19 -3.97 -4.17 -11.55
CA ARG A 19 -3.90 -4.60 -12.95
C ARG A 19 -3.23 -5.96 -13.13
N SER A 20 -2.22 -6.26 -12.33
CA SER A 20 -1.56 -7.58 -12.31
C SER A 20 -2.39 -8.67 -11.63
N GLY A 21 -3.44 -8.29 -10.88
CA GLY A 21 -4.27 -9.22 -10.12
C GLY A 21 -3.67 -9.64 -8.77
N ALA A 22 -2.55 -9.04 -8.35
CA ALA A 22 -1.91 -9.32 -7.06
C ALA A 22 -2.82 -9.02 -5.87
N LEU A 23 -3.81 -8.13 -6.03
CA LEU A 23 -4.77 -7.76 -4.99
C LEU A 23 -5.96 -8.72 -4.85
N LYS A 24 -6.06 -9.77 -5.68
CA LYS A 24 -7.19 -10.71 -5.60
C LYS A 24 -7.36 -11.34 -4.20
N PRO A 25 -6.32 -11.89 -3.55
CA PRO A 25 -6.47 -12.47 -2.22
C PRO A 25 -6.98 -11.45 -1.20
N HIS A 26 -6.40 -10.24 -1.20
CA HIS A 26 -6.87 -9.14 -0.36
C HIS A 26 -8.36 -8.87 -0.56
N PHE A 27 -8.82 -8.65 -1.80
CA PHE A 27 -10.23 -8.33 -2.03
C PHE A 27 -11.19 -9.47 -1.70
N TYR A 28 -10.79 -10.73 -1.94
CA TYR A 28 -11.60 -11.89 -1.58
C TYR A 28 -11.73 -12.05 -0.05
N ASN A 29 -10.70 -11.71 0.71
CA ASN A 29 -10.73 -11.80 2.17
C ASN A 29 -11.47 -10.62 2.83
N THR A 30 -11.58 -9.50 2.11
CA THR A 30 -11.94 -8.22 2.74
C THR A 30 -13.27 -7.63 2.32
N VAL A 31 -13.80 -8.05 1.18
CA VAL A 31 -15.04 -7.53 0.60
C VAL A 31 -16.05 -8.64 0.46
N GLN A 32 -17.24 -8.45 1.03
CA GLN A 32 -18.38 -9.31 0.74
C GLN A 32 -18.96 -8.92 -0.62
N GLY A 33 -18.91 -9.83 -1.59
CA GLY A 33 -19.42 -9.60 -2.94
C GLY A 33 -18.40 -8.89 -3.85
N ARG A 34 -18.87 -7.99 -4.71
CA ARG A 34 -18.04 -7.39 -5.76
C ARG A 34 -17.22 -6.21 -5.22
N PRO A 35 -15.88 -6.20 -5.39
CA PRO A 35 -15.07 -5.02 -5.09
C PRO A 35 -15.47 -3.81 -5.94
N GLU A 36 -15.33 -2.63 -5.35
CA GLU A 36 -15.76 -1.33 -5.88
C GLU A 36 -14.61 -0.35 -5.69
N LEU A 37 -14.69 0.82 -6.32
CA LEU A 37 -13.66 1.85 -6.22
C LEU A 37 -13.37 2.26 -4.77
N LYS A 38 -14.38 2.27 -3.89
CA LYS A 38 -14.20 2.55 -2.45
C LYS A 38 -13.26 1.54 -1.76
N HIS A 39 -13.30 0.27 -2.14
CA HIS A 39 -12.45 -0.77 -1.58
C HIS A 39 -11.00 -0.58 -2.04
N PHE A 40 -10.80 -0.19 -3.31
CA PHE A 40 -9.49 0.21 -3.81
C PHE A 40 -8.96 1.46 -3.09
N HIS A 41 -9.82 2.45 -2.85
CA HIS A 41 -9.45 3.64 -2.10
C HIS A 41 -9.07 3.33 -0.65
N GLN A 42 -9.77 2.42 0.03
CA GLN A 42 -9.42 1.96 1.38
C GLN A 42 -8.04 1.31 1.42
N LEU A 43 -7.72 0.46 0.43
CA LEU A 43 -6.38 -0.10 0.27
C LEU A 43 -5.34 1.00 0.02
N TYR A 44 -5.65 1.99 -0.82
CA TYR A 44 -4.75 3.12 -1.06
C TYR A 44 -4.46 3.88 0.24
N CYS A 45 -5.47 4.15 1.07
CA CYS A 45 -5.29 4.79 2.37
C CYS A 45 -4.41 3.96 3.31
N TYR A 46 -4.60 2.63 3.33
CA TYR A 46 -3.71 1.72 4.06
C TYR A 46 -2.25 1.83 3.58
N LEU A 47 -2.03 1.82 2.26
CA LEU A 47 -0.68 1.91 1.69
C LEU A 47 -0.01 3.25 2.00
N VAL A 48 -0.74 4.36 1.97
CA VAL A 48 -0.22 5.69 2.34
C VAL A 48 0.19 5.70 3.81
N TYR A 49 -0.65 5.18 4.69
CA TYR A 49 -0.38 5.15 6.13
C TYR A 49 0.82 4.26 6.48
N GLU A 50 0.88 3.05 5.92
CA GLU A 50 2.00 2.14 6.16
C GLU A 50 3.30 2.62 5.50
N PHE A 51 3.22 3.29 4.34
CA PHE A 51 4.39 3.92 3.74
C PHE A 51 4.94 5.05 4.61
N ASP A 52 4.07 5.87 5.21
CA ASP A 52 4.49 6.95 6.10
C ASP A 52 5.24 6.40 7.33
N LYS A 53 4.68 5.36 7.98
CA LYS A 53 5.36 4.65 9.06
C LYS A 53 6.71 4.10 8.65
N PHE A 54 6.74 3.38 7.52
CA PHE A 54 7.96 2.79 6.97
C PHE A 54 9.02 3.87 6.69
N TRP A 55 8.64 4.95 6.04
CA TRP A 55 9.53 6.08 5.74
C TRP A 55 10.14 6.67 7.01
N VAL A 56 9.33 6.90 8.04
CA VAL A 56 9.81 7.46 9.32
C VAL A 56 10.75 6.48 10.02
N SER A 57 10.45 5.18 10.01
CA SER A 57 11.32 4.17 10.66
C SER A 57 12.69 4.03 10.00
N GLU A 58 12.77 4.20 8.68
CA GLU A 58 14.00 4.07 7.91
C GLU A 58 14.97 5.26 8.07
N LYS A 59 14.49 6.39 8.63
CA LYS A 59 15.28 7.61 8.87
C LYS A 59 16.16 8.05 7.68
N PRO A 60 15.56 8.28 6.50
CA PRO A 60 16.30 8.70 5.31
C PRO A 60 17.03 10.02 5.54
N GLU A 61 18.27 10.10 5.04
CA GLU A 61 19.10 11.30 5.12
C GLU A 61 18.53 12.44 4.28
N SER A 62 17.91 12.12 3.15
CA SER A 62 17.29 13.11 2.28
C SER A 62 16.22 12.51 1.36
N ILE A 63 15.50 13.40 0.67
CA ILE A 63 14.52 13.01 -0.36
C ILE A 63 15.14 12.23 -1.53
N MET A 64 16.47 12.27 -1.72
CA MET A 64 17.13 11.54 -2.80
C MET A 64 17.01 10.02 -2.66
N GLN A 65 16.82 9.51 -1.44
CA GLN A 65 16.60 8.10 -1.16
C GLN A 65 15.14 7.66 -1.40
N PHE A 66 14.27 8.57 -1.84
CA PHE A 66 12.84 8.31 -2.02
C PHE A 66 12.56 7.08 -2.88
N ASN A 67 13.19 6.98 -4.05
CA ASN A 67 12.94 5.89 -4.98
C ASN A 67 13.37 4.52 -4.42
N GLN A 68 14.49 4.49 -3.68
CA GLN A 68 14.99 3.28 -3.02
C GLN A 68 13.97 2.76 -2.01
N TYR A 69 13.52 3.63 -1.09
CA TYR A 69 12.56 3.25 -0.05
C TYR A 69 11.18 2.94 -0.63
N ARG A 70 10.75 3.63 -1.70
CA ARG A 70 9.55 3.28 -2.44
C ARG A 70 9.62 1.85 -2.99
N GLU A 71 10.73 1.47 -3.60
CA GLU A 71 10.92 0.13 -4.15
C GLU A 71 10.97 -0.94 -3.06
N GLN A 72 11.65 -0.67 -1.95
CA GLN A 72 11.65 -1.56 -0.79
C GLN A 72 10.23 -1.75 -0.24
N PHE A 73 9.47 -0.67 -0.05
CA PHE A 73 8.08 -0.75 0.39
C PHE A 73 7.20 -1.55 -0.58
N HIS A 74 7.39 -1.36 -1.90
CA HIS A 74 6.67 -2.13 -2.90
C HIS A 74 6.93 -3.64 -2.77
N GLU A 75 8.19 -4.05 -2.54
CA GLU A 75 8.52 -5.46 -2.33
C GLU A 75 7.97 -6.01 -1.01
N VAL A 76 7.91 -5.19 0.06
CA VAL A 76 7.20 -5.55 1.30
C VAL A 76 5.72 -5.83 1.01
N VAL A 77 5.03 -4.94 0.31
CA VAL A 77 3.61 -5.09 -0.04
C VAL A 77 3.38 -6.33 -0.90
N LYS A 78 4.22 -6.57 -1.92
CA LYS A 78 4.15 -7.79 -2.75
C LYS A 78 4.33 -9.05 -1.91
N THR A 79 5.23 -9.02 -0.93
CA THR A 79 5.47 -10.17 -0.05
C THR A 79 4.25 -10.46 0.81
N LEU A 80 3.62 -9.43 1.38
CA LEU A 80 2.36 -9.57 2.13
C LEU A 80 1.25 -10.18 1.26
N LEU A 81 1.12 -9.73 0.01
CA LEU A 81 0.11 -10.22 -0.93
C LEU A 81 0.29 -11.67 -1.38
N ARG A 82 1.42 -12.30 -1.08
CA ARG A 82 1.61 -13.75 -1.33
C ARG A 82 0.85 -14.61 -0.30
N SER A 83 0.48 -14.04 0.84
CA SER A 83 -0.27 -14.76 1.87
C SER A 83 -1.72 -14.95 1.43
N PRO A 84 -2.27 -16.19 1.43
CA PRO A 84 -3.66 -16.43 1.05
C PRO A 84 -4.69 -15.72 1.95
N ASP A 85 -4.35 -15.47 3.21
CA ASP A 85 -5.14 -14.85 4.26
C ASP A 85 -4.90 -13.33 4.39
N VAL A 86 -4.16 -12.73 3.46
CA VAL A 86 -3.81 -11.30 3.52
C VAL A 86 -5.04 -10.39 3.61
N SER A 87 -5.01 -9.43 4.53
CA SER A 87 -6.01 -8.38 4.69
C SER A 87 -5.32 -7.05 5.01
N LEU A 88 -4.97 -6.29 3.97
CA LEU A 88 -4.36 -4.97 4.07
C LEU A 88 -5.42 -3.90 4.38
N LYS A 89 -5.71 -3.66 5.67
CA LYS A 89 -6.71 -2.69 6.15
C LYS A 89 -6.16 -1.84 7.28
N LEU A 90 -6.67 -0.63 7.41
CA LEU A 90 -6.47 0.18 8.61
C LEU A 90 -7.32 -0.39 9.74
N ASP A 91 -6.68 -0.72 10.86
CA ASP A 91 -7.38 -1.11 12.08
C ASP A 91 -7.89 0.14 12.80
N SER A 92 -9.20 0.20 13.06
CA SER A 92 -9.84 1.32 13.79
C SER A 92 -9.45 1.41 15.28
N ASN A 93 -8.51 0.60 15.77
CA ASN A 93 -8.11 0.53 17.18
C ASN A 93 -6.81 1.28 17.51
N SER A 94 -6.29 2.10 16.60
CA SER A 94 -5.13 2.96 16.90
C SER A 94 -5.61 4.27 17.56
N ASN A 95 -5.93 4.20 18.85
CA ASN A 95 -6.01 5.36 19.76
C ASN A 95 -4.70 5.48 20.53
#